data_AF-A0A945GRJ6-F1
#
_entry.id   AF-A0A945GRJ6-F1
#
_cell.length_a   1.000
_cell.length_b   1.000
_cell.length_c   1.000
_cell.angle_alpha   90.00
_cell.angle_beta   90.00
_cell.angle_gamma   90.00
#
_symmetry.space_group_name_H-M   'P 1'
#
loop_
_entity.id
_entity.type
_entity.pdbx_description
1 polymer ?
#
loop_
_entity_poly.entity_id
_entity_poly.type
_entity_poly.pdbx_seq_one_letter_code
_entity_poly.pdbx_strand_id
1 'polypeptide(L)'
;MDSVNMSTERLRFLLREIREKDQDYTLCAARDIYGPGGGVYITADSTLEEKHLTWLERRNPAPEGDTFVEVVLYKGKPSGGRTTASPAVEMDLSEEKDTGEESYRDRAEKRSAEVGKRAKEVARQAEKMYKTIGKADFSIADLHRAEVEGGLKEFEKRIRVFHGAVKKAIDEYMRGNTLVMDLIVKFQLDKKAVRHALNVAAFATEITAQLALKGSDGSDLEEYFEGMSREELLAKSGEGGDENGDITPEELETRREELFRDELVEIFLGGFMHDCGLWNEPFCLDEGHEIKGAKLIWELQELQKFAPSLVKIILFHSDIIRLSDRYGVVKVIEAPDDPERISFKREFFHTGEDAHTAIEMRPGNFMASILLAEDLRKVVPVALAERYITQTQDIDNKSRREVINDLARYVKGGLFSRYVVALCNAQVEVIAPRRAYVKLNGRVTVTVDDKRDGRRAQRLDVTDFEAASIHHGKDRNSPHLISLFIRRPDGSRDKAEYVGPQEPGLWERVTSTKERMYLPVGRFRNNLSLQVTGFISEDVYGKILEEYERELKLRMSY
;
A
#
# COMPACT_ATOMS: atom_id res chain seq x y z
N MET A 1 -28.82 -16.74 31.93
CA MET A 1 -29.48 -15.41 31.99
C MET A 1 -29.82 -15.09 30.55
N ASP A 2 -31.09 -14.82 30.25
CA ASP A 2 -31.51 -14.51 28.88
C ASP A 2 -31.15 -13.04 28.61
N SER A 3 -29.99 -12.82 28.01
CA SER A 3 -29.57 -11.50 27.54
C SER A 3 -30.20 -11.21 26.18
N VAL A 4 -30.53 -9.94 25.94
CA VAL A 4 -31.10 -9.47 24.67
C VAL A 4 -30.24 -8.34 24.15
N ASN A 5 -29.87 -8.41 22.87
CA ASN A 5 -29.15 -7.33 22.21
C ASN A 5 -30.13 -6.28 21.70
N MET A 6 -29.95 -5.02 22.10
CA MET A 6 -30.86 -3.92 21.74
C MET A 6 -30.12 -2.66 21.32
N SER A 7 -30.68 -1.91 20.39
CA SER A 7 -30.15 -0.59 20.04
C SER A 7 -30.32 0.40 21.20
N THR A 8 -29.40 1.35 21.31
CA THR A 8 -29.43 2.45 22.28
C THR A 8 -30.68 3.32 22.14
N GLU A 9 -31.22 3.48 20.93
CA GLU A 9 -32.51 4.13 20.69
C GLU A 9 -33.67 3.34 21.36
N ARG A 10 -33.72 2.02 21.15
CA ARG A 10 -34.73 1.15 21.77
C ARG A 10 -34.58 1.11 23.29
N LEU A 11 -33.35 1.10 23.81
CA LEU A 11 -33.06 1.16 25.23
C LEU A 11 -33.50 2.49 25.86
N ARG A 12 -33.31 3.63 25.17
CA ARG A 12 -33.84 4.93 25.62
C ARG A 12 -35.36 4.96 25.64
N PHE A 13 -36.00 4.30 24.69
CA PHE A 13 -37.46 4.16 24.68
C PHE A 13 -37.93 3.34 25.90
N LEU A 14 -37.32 2.18 26.14
CA LEU A 14 -37.67 1.32 27.28
C LEU A 14 -37.39 1.97 28.64
N LEU A 15 -36.26 2.66 28.81
CA LEU A 15 -35.97 3.40 30.05
C LEU A 15 -37.00 4.50 30.34
N ARG A 16 -37.49 5.18 29.29
CA ARG A 16 -38.58 6.15 29.42
C ARG A 16 -39.90 5.49 29.73
N GLU A 17 -40.25 4.41 29.04
CA GLU A 17 -41.50 3.68 29.25
C GLU A 17 -41.60 3.10 30.66
N ILE A 18 -40.53 2.47 31.15
CA ILE A 18 -40.44 1.95 32.53
C ILE A 18 -40.68 3.06 33.54
N ARG A 19 -40.07 4.24 33.32
CA ARG A 19 -40.18 5.40 34.21
C ARG A 19 -41.56 6.07 34.14
N GLU A 20 -42.15 6.20 32.96
CA GLU A 20 -43.42 6.88 32.74
C GLU A 20 -44.62 6.02 33.18
N LYS A 21 -44.52 4.70 33.03
CA LYS A 21 -45.56 3.74 33.43
C LYS A 21 -45.37 3.16 34.83
N ASP A 22 -44.39 3.65 35.60
CA ASP A 22 -44.00 3.17 36.93
C ASP A 22 -43.88 1.65 37.01
N GLN A 23 -43.24 1.05 36.00
CA GLN A 23 -43.10 -0.40 35.91
C GLN A 23 -41.92 -0.88 36.76
N ASP A 24 -42.09 -2.03 37.42
CA ASP A 24 -41.10 -2.61 38.32
C ASP A 24 -40.01 -3.40 37.55
N TYR A 25 -39.45 -2.81 36.50
CA TYR A 25 -38.36 -3.39 35.71
C TYR A 25 -37.07 -2.56 35.82
N THR A 26 -35.94 -3.24 35.87
CA THR A 26 -34.61 -2.63 35.81
C THR A 26 -33.83 -3.22 34.64
N LEU A 27 -33.36 -2.34 33.74
CA LEU A 27 -32.45 -2.69 32.66
C LEU A 27 -31.00 -2.65 33.17
N CYS A 28 -30.29 -3.76 33.04
CA CYS A 28 -28.88 -3.86 33.43
C CYS A 28 -28.00 -4.30 32.27
N ALA A 29 -26.72 -3.91 32.31
CA ALA A 29 -25.72 -4.42 31.37
C ALA A 29 -25.51 -5.92 31.61
N ALA A 30 -25.53 -6.74 30.55
CA ALA A 30 -25.32 -8.18 30.67
C ALA A 30 -23.87 -8.56 30.99
N ARG A 31 -22.92 -7.67 30.69
CA ARG A 31 -21.47 -7.86 30.85
C ARG A 31 -20.76 -6.56 31.21
N ASP A 32 -19.54 -6.68 31.74
CA ASP A 32 -18.67 -5.52 31.96
C ASP A 32 -18.37 -4.79 30.65
N ILE A 33 -18.56 -3.47 30.65
CA ILE A 33 -18.26 -2.58 29.54
C ILE A 33 -17.02 -1.78 29.90
N TYR A 34 -15.94 -2.01 29.15
CA TYR A 34 -14.65 -1.41 29.39
C TYR A 34 -14.53 0.00 28.78
N GLY A 35 -13.92 0.90 29.55
CA GLY A 35 -13.60 2.27 29.13
C GLY A 35 -12.23 2.41 28.46
N PRO A 36 -11.91 3.60 27.91
CA PRO A 36 -10.57 3.89 27.41
C PRO A 36 -9.54 3.73 28.54
N GLY A 37 -8.56 2.85 28.34
CA GLY A 37 -7.55 2.51 29.36
C GLY A 37 -7.81 1.18 30.09
N GLY A 38 -8.80 0.38 29.67
CA GLY A 38 -8.98 -0.99 30.15
C GLY A 38 -9.68 -1.14 31.50
N GLY A 39 -10.05 -0.03 32.16
CA GLY A 39 -10.88 -0.07 33.37
C GLY A 39 -12.34 -0.39 33.05
N VAL A 40 -13.01 -1.16 33.91
CA VAL A 40 -14.46 -1.39 33.83
C VAL A 40 -15.19 -0.09 34.08
N TYR A 41 -15.94 0.39 33.09
CA TYR A 41 -16.67 1.67 33.15
C TYR A 41 -18.13 1.47 33.53
N ILE A 42 -18.77 0.42 33.02
CA ILE A 42 -20.09 -0.03 33.45
C ILE A 42 -19.94 -1.50 33.84
N THR A 43 -20.16 -1.83 35.11
CA THR A 43 -20.07 -3.21 35.57
C THR A 43 -21.27 -4.02 35.09
N ALA A 44 -21.10 -5.32 34.87
CA ALA A 44 -22.21 -6.24 34.69
C ALA A 44 -23.22 -6.08 35.83
N ASP A 45 -24.51 -6.28 35.52
CA ASP A 45 -25.63 -6.14 36.46
C ASP A 45 -25.86 -4.73 37.05
N SER A 46 -25.09 -3.73 36.60
CA SER A 46 -25.35 -2.33 36.92
C SER A 46 -26.49 -1.79 36.07
N THR A 47 -27.33 -0.96 36.71
CA THR A 47 -28.48 -0.35 36.06
C THR A 47 -28.02 0.62 34.98
N LEU A 48 -28.56 0.45 33.78
CA LEU A 48 -28.31 1.35 32.66
C LEU A 48 -29.16 2.61 32.80
N GLU A 49 -28.52 3.76 32.65
CA GLU A 49 -29.14 5.08 32.64
C GLU A 49 -28.86 5.75 31.29
N GLU A 50 -29.63 6.78 30.93
CA GLU A 50 -29.42 7.52 29.66
C GLU A 50 -27.99 8.08 29.50
N LYS A 51 -27.30 8.40 30.62
CA LYS A 51 -25.91 8.84 30.61
C LYS A 51 -24.95 7.74 30.12
N HIS A 52 -25.24 6.48 30.44
CA HIS A 52 -24.48 5.32 29.97
C HIS A 52 -24.68 5.11 28.46
N LEU A 53 -25.92 5.23 27.98
CA LEU A 53 -26.24 5.12 26.55
C LEU A 53 -25.59 6.26 25.73
N THR A 54 -25.67 7.50 26.23
CA THR A 54 -25.00 8.66 25.61
C THR A 54 -23.48 8.48 25.54
N TRP A 55 -22.89 7.87 26.57
CA TRP A 55 -21.46 7.58 26.58
C TRP A 55 -21.09 6.50 25.55
N LEU A 56 -21.91 5.47 25.40
CA LEU A 56 -21.73 4.41 24.40
C LEU A 56 -21.86 4.93 22.96
N GLU A 57 -22.89 5.73 22.68
CA GLU A 57 -23.13 6.37 21.37
C GLU A 57 -21.97 7.25 20.94
N ARG A 58 -21.46 8.10 21.85
CA ARG A 58 -20.31 8.98 21.57
C ARG A 58 -19.01 8.25 21.25
N ARG A 59 -18.94 6.96 21.61
CA ARG A 59 -17.79 6.10 21.41
C ARG A 59 -18.07 5.00 20.38
N ASN A 60 -19.24 5.03 19.75
CA ASN A 60 -19.54 4.18 18.62
C ASN A 60 -18.55 4.53 17.48
N PRO A 61 -17.71 3.58 17.03
CA PRO A 61 -16.80 3.84 15.92
C PRO A 61 -17.53 4.15 14.60
N ALA A 62 -18.84 3.89 14.54
CA ALA A 62 -19.74 4.35 13.49
C ALA A 62 -20.60 5.55 14.00
N PRO A 63 -20.17 6.82 13.79
CA PRO A 63 -20.90 8.00 14.28
C PRO A 63 -22.28 8.22 13.64
N GLU A 64 -22.61 7.49 12.57
CA GLU A 64 -23.92 7.49 11.90
C GLU A 64 -24.64 6.13 12.02
N GLY A 65 -24.13 5.18 12.81
CA GLY A 65 -24.71 3.84 12.98
C GLY A 65 -25.34 3.65 14.36
N ASP A 66 -26.34 2.76 14.45
CA ASP A 66 -26.98 2.42 15.71
C ASP A 66 -26.00 1.71 16.64
N THR A 67 -25.95 2.13 17.90
CA THR A 67 -25.16 1.47 18.95
C THR A 67 -25.99 0.39 19.60
N PHE A 68 -25.51 -0.84 19.67
CA PHE A 68 -26.20 -1.95 20.31
C PHE A 68 -25.56 -2.32 21.65
N VAL A 69 -26.37 -2.71 22.61
CA VAL A 69 -25.95 -3.12 23.95
C VAL A 69 -26.70 -4.39 24.33
N GLU A 70 -25.95 -5.35 24.85
CA GLU A 70 -26.49 -6.57 25.42
C GLU A 70 -26.98 -6.30 26.85
N VAL A 71 -28.27 -6.52 27.09
CA VAL A 71 -28.94 -6.16 28.33
C VAL A 71 -29.70 -7.34 28.94
N VAL A 72 -29.88 -7.28 30.26
CA VAL A 72 -30.74 -8.19 31.02
C VAL A 72 -31.82 -7.36 31.71
N LEU A 73 -33.07 -7.84 31.66
CA LEU A 73 -34.19 -7.25 32.39
C LEU A 73 -34.42 -7.98 33.72
N TYR A 74 -34.39 -7.23 34.80
CA TYR A 74 -34.78 -7.70 36.13
C TYR A 74 -36.14 -7.16 36.52
N LYS A 75 -36.99 -7.98 37.16
CA LYS A 75 -38.26 -7.55 37.76
C LYS A 75 -38.04 -7.39 39.28
N GLY A 76 -38.45 -6.26 39.84
CA GLY A 76 -38.27 -5.93 41.27
C GLY A 76 -37.29 -4.80 41.56
N LYS A 77 -37.53 -4.08 42.66
CA LYS A 77 -36.68 -2.98 43.16
C LYS A 77 -35.26 -3.46 43.52
N PRO A 78 -34.22 -2.65 43.29
CA PRO A 78 -32.82 -3.04 43.45
C PRO A 78 -32.38 -3.46 44.87
N SER A 79 -33.20 -3.19 45.91
CA SER A 79 -32.92 -3.52 47.31
C SER A 79 -33.63 -4.78 47.84
N GLY A 80 -34.41 -5.50 47.03
CA GLY A 80 -35.05 -6.75 47.43
C GLY A 80 -35.07 -7.78 46.30
N GLY A 81 -34.30 -8.86 46.46
CA GLY A 81 -34.34 -10.09 45.65
C GLY A 81 -34.68 -9.92 44.15
N ARG A 82 -33.70 -9.58 43.32
CA ARG A 82 -33.87 -9.53 41.86
C ARG A 82 -34.20 -10.92 41.32
N THR A 83 -35.30 -11.03 40.58
CA THR A 83 -35.59 -12.22 39.76
C THR A 83 -35.42 -11.85 38.29
N THR A 84 -34.67 -12.65 37.54
CA THR A 84 -34.51 -12.50 36.09
C THR A 84 -35.88 -12.69 35.43
N ALA A 85 -36.39 -11.66 34.75
CA ALA A 85 -37.59 -11.78 33.95
C ALA A 85 -37.19 -12.32 32.58
N SER A 86 -37.85 -13.38 32.10
CA SER A 86 -37.63 -13.85 30.72
C SER A 86 -38.21 -12.78 29.78
N PRO A 87 -37.38 -12.08 28.97
CA PRO A 87 -37.79 -10.87 28.24
C PRO A 87 -38.83 -11.11 27.15
N ALA A 88 -39.01 -12.36 26.72
CA ALA A 88 -39.65 -12.69 25.46
C ALA A 88 -41.20 -12.61 25.47
N VAL A 89 -41.87 -12.50 26.63
CA VAL A 89 -43.33 -12.70 26.68
C VAL A 89 -44.15 -11.47 27.12
N GLU A 90 -43.60 -10.51 27.87
CA GLU A 90 -44.38 -9.37 28.38
C GLU A 90 -44.20 -8.03 27.63
N MET A 91 -43.17 -7.85 26.78
CA MET A 91 -42.87 -6.54 26.14
C MET A 91 -42.78 -6.55 24.60
N ASP A 92 -43.26 -7.60 23.92
CA ASP A 92 -43.23 -7.76 22.44
C ASP A 92 -41.85 -7.42 21.85
N LEU A 93 -40.82 -8.10 22.37
CA LEU A 93 -39.44 -7.95 21.93
C LEU A 93 -39.14 -9.07 20.92
N SER A 94 -39.42 -8.83 19.63
CA SER A 94 -38.92 -9.71 18.57
C SER A 94 -37.40 -9.57 18.48
N GLU A 95 -36.68 -10.70 18.59
CA GLU A 95 -35.25 -10.75 18.24
C GLU A 95 -35.06 -10.26 16.82
N GLU A 96 -34.24 -9.21 16.63
CA GLU A 96 -33.71 -8.90 15.32
C GLU A 96 -32.74 -10.03 14.94
N LYS A 97 -33.17 -10.90 14.02
CA LYS A 97 -32.36 -12.02 13.54
C LYS A 97 -31.07 -11.52 12.92
N ASP A 98 -29.97 -12.04 13.44
CA ASP A 98 -28.65 -11.96 12.84
C ASP A 98 -28.68 -12.66 11.46
N THR A 99 -28.53 -11.89 10.38
CA THR A 99 -28.45 -12.44 9.02
C THR A 99 -27.04 -12.95 8.78
N GLY A 100 -26.89 -14.27 8.90
CA GLY A 100 -25.63 -15.00 8.90
C GLY A 100 -24.71 -14.85 7.69
N GLU A 101 -23.52 -15.42 7.86
CA GLU A 101 -22.29 -15.32 7.07
C GLU A 101 -22.44 -15.54 5.54
N GLU A 102 -23.45 -16.28 5.08
CA GLU A 102 -23.74 -16.44 3.64
C GLU A 102 -24.20 -15.14 2.95
N SER A 103 -24.83 -14.20 3.67
CA SER A 103 -25.21 -12.89 3.13
C SER A 103 -24.02 -11.92 3.01
N TYR A 104 -22.89 -12.21 3.67
CA TYR A 104 -21.78 -11.26 3.79
C TYR A 104 -20.84 -11.30 2.60
N ARG A 105 -20.52 -12.48 2.08
CA ARG A 105 -19.71 -12.64 0.86
C ARG A 105 -20.37 -11.95 -0.32
N ASP A 106 -21.68 -12.11 -0.48
CA ASP A 106 -22.49 -11.39 -1.46
C ASP A 106 -22.46 -9.86 -1.26
N ARG A 107 -22.40 -9.38 0.00
CA ARG A 107 -22.27 -7.94 0.30
C ARG A 107 -20.87 -7.43 0.00
N ALA A 108 -19.82 -8.15 0.36
CA ALA A 108 -18.43 -7.80 0.09
C ALA A 108 -18.14 -7.78 -1.42
N GLU A 109 -18.62 -8.79 -2.16
CA GLU A 109 -18.54 -8.86 -3.61
C GLU A 109 -19.34 -7.74 -4.28
N LYS A 110 -20.55 -7.45 -3.78
CA LYS A 110 -21.36 -6.30 -4.25
C LYS A 110 -20.72 -4.94 -3.94
N ARG A 111 -20.03 -4.79 -2.80
CA ARG A 111 -19.29 -3.57 -2.42
C ARG A 111 -17.99 -3.43 -3.20
N SER A 112 -17.29 -4.53 -3.48
CA SER A 112 -16.13 -4.58 -4.37
C SER A 112 -16.51 -4.19 -5.80
N ALA A 113 -17.62 -4.73 -6.31
CA ALA A 113 -18.20 -4.32 -7.59
C ALA A 113 -18.63 -2.83 -7.59
N GLU A 114 -19.14 -2.32 -6.46
CA GLU A 114 -19.45 -0.90 -6.28
C GLU A 114 -18.19 -0.02 -6.26
N VAL A 115 -17.08 -0.49 -5.66
CA VAL A 115 -15.77 0.17 -5.71
C VAL A 115 -15.26 0.21 -7.14
N GLY A 116 -15.31 -0.90 -7.88
CA GLY A 116 -14.94 -0.94 -9.30
C GLY A 116 -15.79 0.02 -10.14
N LYS A 117 -17.10 0.10 -9.89
CA LYS A 117 -18.00 1.06 -10.55
C LYS A 117 -17.66 2.51 -10.20
N ARG A 118 -17.37 2.81 -8.92
CA ARG A 118 -16.96 4.15 -8.47
C ARG A 118 -15.58 4.55 -8.96
N ALA A 119 -14.64 3.60 -9.05
CA ALA A 119 -13.33 3.79 -9.64
C ALA A 119 -13.48 4.18 -11.12
N LYS A 120 -14.29 3.44 -11.88
CA LYS A 120 -14.61 3.78 -13.28
C LYS A 120 -15.28 5.15 -13.40
N GLU A 121 -16.15 5.52 -12.45
CA GLU A 121 -16.83 6.81 -12.48
C GLU A 121 -15.90 7.99 -12.10
N VAL A 122 -15.01 7.81 -11.12
CA VAL A 122 -13.93 8.74 -10.78
C VAL A 122 -12.95 8.85 -11.95
N ALA A 123 -12.58 7.75 -12.59
CA ALA A 123 -11.72 7.74 -13.77
C ALA A 123 -12.36 8.48 -14.94
N ARG A 124 -13.65 8.25 -15.23
CA ARG A 124 -14.37 9.00 -16.27
C ARG A 124 -14.51 10.49 -15.95
N GLN A 125 -14.59 10.84 -14.67
CA GLN A 125 -14.67 12.23 -14.24
C GLN A 125 -13.30 12.91 -14.23
N ALA A 126 -12.24 12.19 -13.85
CA ALA A 126 -10.85 12.56 -14.04
C ALA A 126 -10.59 12.84 -15.52
N GLU A 127 -10.99 11.92 -16.40
CA GLU A 127 -10.89 12.05 -17.85
C GLU A 127 -11.70 13.25 -18.37
N LYS A 128 -12.90 13.50 -17.86
CA LYS A 128 -13.69 14.69 -18.23
C LYS A 128 -13.04 15.99 -17.78
N MET A 129 -12.56 16.10 -16.54
CA MET A 129 -11.82 17.30 -16.15
C MET A 129 -10.52 17.42 -16.93
N TYR A 130 -9.84 16.32 -17.21
CA TYR A 130 -8.63 16.32 -18.02
C TYR A 130 -8.93 16.78 -19.46
N LYS A 131 -10.08 16.44 -20.04
CA LYS A 131 -10.55 16.95 -21.33
C LYS A 131 -11.01 18.42 -21.27
N THR A 132 -11.56 18.87 -20.14
CA THR A 132 -11.99 20.26 -19.92
C THR A 132 -10.80 21.19 -19.66
N ILE A 133 -9.81 20.73 -18.88
CA ILE A 133 -8.56 21.42 -18.54
C ILE A 133 -7.55 21.30 -19.69
N GLY A 134 -7.55 20.18 -20.42
CA GLY A 134 -6.63 19.85 -21.51
C GLY A 134 -6.97 20.49 -22.85
N LYS A 135 -7.95 21.40 -22.92
CA LYS A 135 -8.06 22.30 -24.08
C LYS A 135 -7.02 23.41 -23.94
N ALA A 136 -6.27 23.63 -25.02
CA ALA A 136 -5.08 24.46 -25.06
C ALA A 136 -5.28 25.84 -24.43
N ASP A 137 -4.28 26.22 -23.61
CA ASP A 137 -4.12 27.47 -22.84
C ASP A 137 -5.00 27.58 -21.59
N PHE A 138 -4.51 26.99 -20.50
CA PHE A 138 -5.10 27.08 -19.17
C PHE A 138 -4.23 27.98 -18.28
N SER A 139 -4.81 29.06 -17.74
CA SER A 139 -4.20 29.96 -16.76
C SER A 139 -4.71 29.69 -15.35
N ILE A 140 -4.01 30.16 -14.30
CA ILE A 140 -4.49 30.05 -12.91
C ILE A 140 -5.87 30.73 -12.72
N ALA A 141 -6.21 31.74 -13.53
CA ALA A 141 -7.53 32.36 -13.51
C ALA A 141 -8.62 31.42 -14.06
N ASP A 142 -8.27 30.44 -14.88
CA ASP A 142 -9.21 29.47 -15.44
C ASP A 142 -9.59 28.36 -14.44
N LEU A 143 -8.72 28.10 -13.44
CA LEU A 143 -9.00 27.22 -12.28
C LEU A 143 -10.08 27.82 -11.37
N HIS A 144 -10.23 29.15 -11.41
CA HIS A 144 -11.26 29.91 -10.70
C HIS A 144 -12.51 30.18 -11.54
N ARG A 145 -12.60 29.66 -12.78
CA ARG A 145 -13.86 29.65 -13.51
C ARG A 145 -14.82 28.72 -12.79
N ALA A 146 -16.02 29.21 -12.48
CA ALA A 146 -17.02 28.51 -11.68
C ALA A 146 -17.32 27.08 -12.15
N GLU A 147 -17.21 26.82 -13.46
CA GLU A 147 -17.44 25.51 -14.06
C GLU A 147 -16.30 24.50 -13.80
N VAL A 148 -15.04 24.95 -13.82
CA VAL A 148 -13.86 24.11 -13.55
C VAL A 148 -13.66 23.94 -12.04
N GLU A 149 -13.84 25.01 -11.27
CA GLU A 149 -13.84 24.97 -9.82
C GLU A 149 -14.98 24.07 -9.31
N GLY A 150 -16.16 24.14 -9.93
CA GLY A 150 -17.28 23.24 -9.66
C GLY A 150 -16.95 21.78 -10.03
N GLY A 151 -16.30 21.56 -11.18
CA GLY A 151 -15.84 20.23 -11.59
C GLY A 151 -14.79 19.62 -10.66
N LEU A 152 -13.84 20.41 -10.17
CA LEU A 152 -12.81 20.01 -9.21
C LEU A 152 -13.40 19.74 -7.82
N LYS A 153 -14.33 20.57 -7.35
CA LYS A 153 -15.05 20.33 -6.09
C LYS A 153 -15.90 19.06 -6.18
N GLU A 154 -16.57 18.85 -7.30
CA GLU A 154 -17.35 17.63 -7.53
C GLU A 154 -16.43 16.41 -7.63
N PHE A 155 -15.25 16.53 -8.24
CA PHE A 155 -14.26 15.45 -8.28
C PHE A 155 -13.64 15.15 -6.92
N GLU A 156 -13.27 16.17 -6.15
CA GLU A 156 -12.77 16.00 -4.79
C GLU A 156 -13.84 15.32 -3.92
N LYS A 157 -15.11 15.72 -4.08
CA LYS A 157 -16.25 15.06 -3.44
C LYS A 157 -16.37 13.59 -3.89
N ARG A 158 -16.22 13.29 -5.18
CA ARG A 158 -16.28 11.92 -5.72
C ARG A 158 -15.09 11.06 -5.29
N ILE A 159 -13.88 11.61 -5.22
CA ILE A 159 -12.69 10.97 -4.64
C ILE A 159 -12.91 10.70 -3.16
N ARG A 160 -13.48 11.65 -2.41
CA ARG A 160 -13.76 11.45 -0.98
C ARG A 160 -14.81 10.35 -0.78
N VAL A 161 -15.83 10.30 -1.65
CA VAL A 161 -16.83 9.21 -1.68
C VAL A 161 -16.22 7.88 -2.14
N PHE A 162 -15.24 7.89 -3.05
CA PHE A 162 -14.50 6.72 -3.48
C PHE A 162 -13.57 6.20 -2.38
N HIS A 163 -12.78 7.05 -1.74
CA HIS A 163 -12.01 6.70 -0.54
C HIS A 163 -12.91 6.18 0.58
N GLY A 164 -14.10 6.77 0.77
CA GLY A 164 -15.11 6.23 1.68
C GLY A 164 -15.65 4.86 1.24
N ALA A 165 -15.77 4.60 -0.07
CA ALA A 165 -16.19 3.31 -0.61
C ALA A 165 -15.11 2.24 -0.49
N VAL A 166 -13.86 2.58 -0.79
CA VAL A 166 -12.66 1.74 -0.63
C VAL A 166 -12.46 1.43 0.84
N LYS A 167 -12.55 2.44 1.71
CA LYS A 167 -12.53 2.25 3.15
C LYS A 167 -13.67 1.34 3.60
N LYS A 168 -14.89 1.51 3.10
CA LYS A 168 -16.02 0.61 3.41
C LYS A 168 -15.83 -0.80 2.84
N ALA A 169 -15.25 -0.97 1.66
CA ALA A 169 -14.97 -2.28 1.08
C ALA A 169 -13.83 -2.98 1.81
N ILE A 170 -12.79 -2.24 2.22
CA ILE A 170 -11.75 -2.71 3.13
C ILE A 170 -12.41 -3.06 4.47
N ASP A 171 -13.26 -2.20 5.04
CA ASP A 171 -13.98 -2.48 6.27
C ASP A 171 -14.93 -3.69 6.13
N GLU A 172 -15.55 -3.93 4.96
CA GLU A 172 -16.42 -5.09 4.65
C GLU A 172 -15.63 -6.33 4.17
N TYR A 173 -14.33 -6.20 3.90
CA TYR A 173 -13.41 -7.34 3.78
C TYR A 173 -12.79 -7.66 5.15
N MET A 174 -12.61 -6.63 5.99
CA MET A 174 -11.97 -6.67 7.29
C MET A 174 -12.96 -6.89 8.45
N ARG A 175 -14.29 -6.83 8.24
CA ARG A 175 -15.34 -7.11 9.25
C ARG A 175 -15.74 -8.58 9.35
N GLY A 176 -14.71 -9.39 9.46
CA GLY A 176 -14.68 -10.63 10.24
C GLY A 176 -13.28 -10.86 10.84
N ASN A 177 -12.32 -9.96 10.57
CA ASN A 177 -10.94 -10.10 10.99
C ASN A 177 -10.56 -8.85 11.77
N THR A 178 -11.00 -8.81 13.03
CA THR A 178 -10.47 -7.90 14.05
C THR A 178 -8.98 -8.13 14.30
N LEU A 179 -8.37 -9.14 13.68
CA LEU A 179 -6.97 -9.54 13.78
C LEU A 179 -5.98 -8.40 14.01
N VAL A 180 -5.94 -7.32 13.22
CA VAL A 180 -5.01 -6.21 13.48
C VAL A 180 -5.28 -5.55 14.83
N MET A 181 -6.55 -5.28 15.15
CA MET A 181 -6.96 -4.71 16.44
C MET A 181 -6.77 -5.73 17.59
N ASP A 182 -7.03 -7.00 17.34
CA ASP A 182 -6.82 -8.09 18.30
C ASP A 182 -5.35 -8.27 18.60
N LEU A 183 -4.47 -8.19 17.61
CA LEU A 183 -3.02 -8.21 17.77
C LEU A 183 -2.55 -6.98 18.56
N ILE A 184 -3.08 -5.78 18.26
CA ILE A 184 -2.78 -4.56 19.03
C ILE A 184 -3.14 -4.74 20.50
N VAL A 185 -4.31 -5.31 20.80
CA VAL A 185 -4.78 -5.53 22.17
C VAL A 185 -4.01 -6.67 22.84
N LYS A 186 -3.83 -7.81 22.16
CA LYS A 186 -3.14 -9.02 22.63
C LYS A 186 -1.69 -8.74 23.02
N PHE A 187 -1.00 -7.92 22.23
CA PHE A 187 0.40 -7.55 22.45
C PHE A 187 0.59 -6.15 23.06
N GLN A 188 -0.50 -5.48 23.45
CA GLN A 188 -0.49 -4.16 24.09
C GLN A 188 0.38 -3.12 23.34
N LEU A 189 0.27 -3.09 22.01
CA LEU A 189 1.14 -2.28 21.18
C LEU A 189 0.93 -0.79 21.46
N ASP A 190 2.05 -0.08 21.65
CA ASP A 190 2.00 1.36 21.88
C ASP A 190 1.66 2.14 20.59
N LYS A 191 1.28 3.41 20.75
CA LYS A 191 0.90 4.27 19.63
C LYS A 191 2.02 4.45 18.60
N LYS A 192 3.29 4.44 19.02
CA LYS A 192 4.44 4.64 18.12
C LYS A 192 4.62 3.41 17.24
N ALA A 193 4.63 2.22 17.84
CA ALA A 193 4.73 0.93 17.15
C ALA A 193 3.57 0.74 16.16
N VAL A 194 2.33 0.96 16.61
CA VAL A 194 1.15 0.83 15.73
C VAL A 194 1.22 1.81 14.54
N ARG A 195 1.58 3.07 14.79
CA ARG A 195 1.69 4.07 13.71
C ARG A 195 2.77 3.70 12.70
N HIS A 196 3.92 3.24 13.18
CA HIS A 196 5.03 2.84 12.32
C HIS A 196 4.63 1.63 11.46
N ALA A 197 4.16 0.55 12.09
CA ALA A 197 3.67 -0.66 11.43
C ALA A 197 2.59 -0.37 10.37
N LEU A 198 1.59 0.47 10.70
CA LEU A 198 0.55 0.84 9.75
C LEU A 198 1.06 1.68 8.58
N ASN A 199 2.02 2.57 8.83
CA ASN A 199 2.66 3.34 7.76
C ASN A 199 3.39 2.40 6.79
N VAL A 200 4.13 1.42 7.31
CA VAL A 200 4.85 0.42 6.50
C VAL A 200 3.87 -0.44 5.70
N ALA A 201 2.85 -0.98 6.36
CA ALA A 201 1.79 -1.77 5.72
C ALA A 201 1.12 -1.00 4.57
N ALA A 202 0.60 0.20 4.85
CA ALA A 202 -0.12 0.99 3.86
C ALA A 202 0.77 1.37 2.68
N PHE A 203 2.02 1.77 2.95
CA PHE A 203 2.93 2.19 1.90
C PHE A 203 3.42 1.02 1.04
N ALA A 204 3.69 -0.15 1.64
CA ALA A 204 4.04 -1.37 0.90
C ALA A 204 2.90 -1.82 -0.04
N THR A 205 1.66 -1.80 0.47
CA THR A 205 0.46 -2.09 -0.33
C THR A 205 0.26 -1.07 -1.45
N GLU A 206 0.48 0.23 -1.19
CA GLU A 206 0.37 1.29 -2.19
C GLU A 206 1.37 1.09 -3.35
N ILE A 207 2.65 0.88 -3.04
CA ILE A 207 3.69 0.67 -4.06
C ILE A 207 3.36 -0.55 -4.92
N THR A 208 2.85 -1.62 -4.29
CA THR A 208 2.46 -2.85 -4.98
C THR A 208 1.26 -2.62 -5.90
N ALA A 209 0.22 -1.93 -5.42
CA ALA A 209 -0.94 -1.55 -6.22
C ALA A 209 -0.55 -0.71 -7.44
N GLN A 210 0.38 0.23 -7.28
CA GLN A 210 0.86 1.04 -8.40
C GLN A 210 1.59 0.23 -9.48
N LEU A 211 2.22 -0.90 -9.13
CA LEU A 211 2.83 -1.79 -10.13
C LEU A 211 1.77 -2.54 -10.94
N ALA A 212 0.72 -3.03 -10.30
CA ALA A 212 -0.36 -3.74 -10.97
C ALA A 212 -1.26 -2.83 -11.84
N LEU A 213 -1.33 -1.54 -11.51
CA LEU A 213 -2.17 -0.56 -12.21
C LEU A 213 -1.43 0.17 -13.35
N LYS A 214 -0.19 -0.18 -13.68
CA LYS A 214 0.64 0.49 -14.69
C LYS A 214 0.29 0.03 -16.12
N GLY A 215 -0.92 0.34 -16.58
CA GLY A 215 -1.32 0.23 -18.00
C GLY A 215 -2.11 1.46 -18.44
N SER A 216 -1.91 1.94 -19.68
CA SER A 216 -2.69 3.06 -20.25
C SER A 216 -4.17 2.72 -20.49
N ASP A 217 -4.54 1.43 -20.46
CA ASP A 217 -5.83 0.93 -20.93
C ASP A 217 -6.54 -0.06 -19.97
N GLY A 218 -6.02 -0.32 -18.77
CA GLY A 218 -6.61 -1.29 -17.83
C GLY A 218 -5.60 -1.82 -16.81
N SER A 219 -6.07 -2.69 -15.89
CA SER A 219 -5.18 -3.50 -15.04
C SER A 219 -4.25 -4.32 -15.94
N ASP A 220 -2.94 -4.20 -15.73
CA ASP A 220 -1.96 -5.04 -16.43
C ASP A 220 -1.41 -6.07 -15.45
N LEU A 221 -2.33 -6.87 -14.90
CA LEU A 221 -1.98 -7.96 -13.99
C LEU A 221 -1.19 -9.04 -14.73
N GLU A 222 -1.31 -9.12 -16.05
CA GLU A 222 -0.47 -9.96 -16.90
C GLU A 222 1.01 -9.56 -16.79
N GLU A 223 1.36 -8.27 -16.90
CA GLU A 223 2.73 -7.80 -16.67
C GLU A 223 3.16 -7.98 -15.20
N TYR A 224 2.24 -7.83 -14.25
CA TYR A 224 2.55 -8.03 -12.83
C TYR A 224 2.95 -9.48 -12.51
N PHE A 225 2.22 -10.45 -13.06
CA PHE A 225 2.45 -11.89 -12.91
C PHE A 225 3.35 -12.47 -14.01
N GLU A 226 4.08 -11.64 -14.76
CA GLU A 226 4.99 -12.09 -15.80
C GLU A 226 5.94 -13.19 -15.28
N GLY A 227 5.97 -14.33 -15.97
CA GLY A 227 6.73 -15.52 -15.59
C GLY A 227 5.99 -16.56 -14.77
N MET A 228 4.74 -16.31 -14.36
CA MET A 228 3.85 -17.33 -13.78
C MET A 228 3.17 -18.12 -14.89
N SER A 229 3.27 -19.45 -14.84
CA SER A 229 2.60 -20.31 -15.82
C SER A 229 1.08 -20.35 -15.60
N ARG A 230 0.32 -20.73 -16.64
CA ARG A 230 -1.14 -20.92 -16.51
C ARG A 230 -1.43 -21.99 -15.45
N GLU A 231 -0.67 -23.07 -15.44
CA GLU A 231 -0.80 -24.18 -14.48
C GLU A 231 -0.53 -23.71 -13.04
N GLU A 232 0.49 -22.88 -12.83
CA GLU A 232 0.82 -22.30 -11.52
C GLU A 232 -0.29 -21.38 -11.00
N LEU A 233 -0.87 -20.57 -11.89
CA LEU A 233 -1.96 -19.66 -11.55
C LEU A 233 -3.22 -20.42 -11.13
N LEU A 234 -3.53 -21.52 -11.82
CA LEU A 234 -4.67 -22.38 -11.50
C LEU A 234 -4.45 -23.15 -10.19
N ALA A 235 -3.25 -23.71 -9.99
CA ALA A 235 -2.91 -24.43 -8.76
C ALA A 235 -3.05 -23.56 -7.51
N LYS A 236 -2.78 -22.25 -7.63
CA LYS A 236 -2.83 -21.30 -6.51
C LYS A 236 -4.21 -20.73 -6.23
N SER A 237 -5.11 -20.77 -7.21
CA SER A 237 -6.50 -20.30 -7.05
C SER A 237 -7.37 -21.30 -6.26
N GLY A 238 -6.83 -22.45 -5.84
CA GLY A 238 -7.49 -23.40 -4.94
C GLY A 238 -8.49 -24.35 -5.61
N GLU A 239 -8.64 -24.29 -6.93
CA GLU A 239 -9.49 -25.21 -7.71
C GLU A 239 -8.60 -26.09 -8.59
N GLY A 240 -8.54 -27.38 -8.26
CA GLY A 240 -8.02 -28.39 -9.19
C GLY A 240 -8.81 -28.29 -10.48
N GLY A 241 -8.12 -27.92 -11.56
CA GLY A 241 -8.77 -27.70 -12.84
C GLY A 241 -9.62 -28.90 -13.23
N ASP A 242 -10.85 -28.64 -13.66
CA ASP A 242 -11.53 -29.59 -14.52
C ASP A 242 -10.60 -29.76 -15.74
N GLU A 243 -9.91 -30.90 -15.83
CA GLU A 243 -8.82 -31.15 -16.79
C GLU A 243 -9.26 -31.07 -18.27
N ASN A 244 -10.53 -30.72 -18.54
CA ASN A 244 -11.14 -30.69 -19.87
C ASN A 244 -11.89 -29.38 -20.20
N GLY A 245 -11.85 -28.34 -19.37
CA GLY A 245 -12.52 -27.06 -19.63
C GLY A 245 -11.57 -26.00 -20.20
N ASP A 246 -11.85 -25.49 -21.39
CA ASP A 246 -11.07 -24.39 -21.99
C ASP A 246 -11.35 -23.08 -21.23
N ILE A 247 -10.49 -22.74 -20.26
CA ILE A 247 -10.63 -21.53 -19.43
C ILE A 247 -10.54 -20.29 -20.30
N THR A 248 -11.53 -19.41 -20.18
CA THR A 248 -11.62 -18.18 -20.96
C THR A 248 -10.58 -17.14 -20.48
N PRO A 249 -10.18 -16.18 -21.34
CA PRO A 249 -9.33 -15.06 -20.93
C PRO A 249 -9.90 -14.23 -19.77
N GLU A 250 -11.23 -14.10 -19.69
CA GLU A 250 -11.92 -13.36 -18.63
C GLU A 250 -11.85 -14.07 -17.27
N GLU A 251 -11.95 -15.40 -17.25
CA GLU A 251 -11.77 -16.21 -16.04
C GLU A 251 -10.32 -16.18 -15.55
N LEU A 252 -9.35 -16.18 -16.47
CA LEU A 252 -7.93 -16.03 -16.11
C LEU A 252 -7.64 -14.66 -15.48
N GLU A 253 -8.22 -13.59 -16.03
CA GLU A 253 -8.06 -12.26 -15.45
C GLU A 253 -8.73 -12.14 -14.08
N THR A 254 -9.90 -12.75 -13.90
CA THR A 254 -10.57 -12.82 -12.58
C THR A 254 -9.69 -13.54 -11.56
N ARG A 255 -9.07 -14.67 -11.92
CA ARG A 255 -8.15 -15.40 -11.03
C ARG A 255 -6.90 -14.58 -10.69
N ARG A 256 -6.36 -13.81 -11.66
CA ARG A 256 -5.26 -12.86 -11.38
C ARG A 256 -5.69 -11.80 -10.38
N GLU A 257 -6.88 -11.24 -10.52
CA GLU A 257 -7.40 -10.26 -9.57
C GLU A 257 -7.53 -10.84 -8.15
N GLU A 258 -8.04 -12.06 -8.02
CA GLU A 258 -8.19 -12.75 -6.73
C GLU A 258 -6.84 -13.02 -6.07
N LEU A 259 -5.89 -13.60 -6.82
CA LEU A 259 -4.53 -13.83 -6.34
C LEU A 259 -3.86 -12.52 -5.95
N PHE A 260 -4.05 -11.46 -6.74
CA PHE A 260 -3.49 -10.15 -6.43
C PHE A 260 -4.07 -9.58 -5.14
N ARG A 261 -5.38 -9.73 -4.90
CA ARG A 261 -6.01 -9.32 -3.63
C ARG A 261 -5.41 -10.08 -2.45
N ASP A 262 -5.18 -11.38 -2.59
CA ASP A 262 -4.52 -12.19 -1.55
C ASP A 262 -3.07 -11.74 -1.30
N GLU A 263 -2.28 -11.48 -2.35
CA GLU A 263 -0.92 -10.93 -2.20
C GLU A 263 -0.94 -9.56 -1.48
N LEU A 264 -1.91 -8.69 -1.77
CA LEU A 264 -2.04 -7.39 -1.09
C LEU A 264 -2.38 -7.54 0.40
N VAL A 265 -3.20 -8.52 0.78
CA VAL A 265 -3.51 -8.83 2.19
C VAL A 265 -2.25 -9.32 2.90
N GLU A 266 -1.49 -10.23 2.29
CA GLU A 266 -0.23 -10.73 2.85
C GLU A 266 0.81 -9.64 3.01
N ILE A 267 0.91 -8.72 2.03
CA ILE A 267 1.80 -7.55 2.10
C ILE A 267 1.38 -6.60 3.22
N PHE A 268 0.08 -6.34 3.35
CA PHE A 268 -0.43 -5.46 4.40
C PHE A 268 -0.18 -6.05 5.79
N LEU A 269 -0.55 -7.32 6.01
CA LEU A 269 -0.30 -8.01 7.28
C LEU A 269 1.20 -8.14 7.55
N GLY A 270 2.00 -8.47 6.54
CA GLY A 270 3.45 -8.55 6.65
C GLY A 270 4.09 -7.22 7.01
N GLY A 271 3.64 -6.12 6.40
CA GLY A 271 4.08 -4.77 6.76
C GLY A 271 3.64 -4.34 8.15
N PHE A 272 2.46 -4.77 8.63
CA PHE A 272 2.02 -4.48 10.00
C PHE A 272 2.81 -5.29 11.03
N MET A 273 3.10 -6.56 10.73
CA MET A 273 3.74 -7.50 11.65
C MET A 273 5.26 -7.61 11.50
N HIS A 274 5.89 -6.85 10.60
CA HIS A 274 7.32 -7.01 10.29
C HIS A 274 8.22 -6.96 11.54
N ASP A 275 7.84 -6.12 12.50
CA ASP A 275 8.53 -5.89 13.78
C ASP A 275 7.95 -6.69 14.96
N CYS A 276 7.14 -7.73 14.70
CA CYS A 276 6.43 -8.42 15.78
C CYS A 276 7.32 -9.14 16.80
N GLY A 277 8.58 -9.42 16.44
CA GLY A 277 9.59 -9.89 17.39
C GLY A 277 10.03 -8.88 18.43
N LEU A 278 9.60 -7.61 18.31
CA LEU A 278 9.80 -6.54 19.28
C LEU A 278 8.58 -6.31 20.19
N TRP A 279 7.49 -7.06 20.01
CA TRP A 279 6.25 -6.78 20.74
C TRP A 279 6.23 -7.32 22.18
N ASN A 280 7.11 -8.27 22.51
CA ASN A 280 7.18 -8.89 23.84
C ASN A 280 8.45 -8.47 24.59
N GLU A 281 8.29 -8.00 25.83
CA GLU A 281 9.40 -7.77 26.77
C GLU A 281 9.83 -9.07 27.47
N PRO A 282 11.11 -9.23 27.88
CA PRO A 282 12.23 -8.30 27.68
C PRO A 282 12.91 -8.46 26.30
N PHE A 283 13.41 -7.36 25.75
CA PHE A 283 14.18 -7.29 24.49
C PHE A 283 15.57 -7.97 24.54
N CYS A 284 15.74 -9.06 25.29
CA CYS A 284 17.00 -9.79 25.35
C CYS A 284 17.26 -10.50 24.00
N LEU A 285 18.10 -9.91 23.15
CA LEU A 285 18.38 -10.35 21.78
C LEU A 285 19.53 -11.37 21.71
N ASP A 286 19.41 -12.52 22.37
CA ASP A 286 20.27 -13.65 22.03
C ASP A 286 19.98 -14.14 20.59
N GLU A 287 18.75 -13.92 20.12
CA GLU A 287 18.29 -14.11 18.74
C GLU A 287 17.68 -12.78 18.22
N GLY A 288 17.92 -12.44 16.94
CA GLY A 288 17.41 -11.22 16.30
C GLY A 288 15.88 -11.14 16.26
N HIS A 289 15.32 -9.92 16.21
CA HIS A 289 13.87 -9.69 16.24
C HIS A 289 13.15 -10.32 15.06
N GLU A 290 13.82 -10.50 13.92
CA GLU A 290 13.25 -11.19 12.76
C GLU A 290 12.98 -12.66 13.05
N ILE A 291 13.89 -13.35 13.76
CA ILE A 291 13.71 -14.77 14.13
C ILE A 291 12.61 -14.91 15.17
N LYS A 292 12.57 -14.02 16.16
CA LYS A 292 11.51 -13.99 17.17
C LYS A 292 10.14 -13.73 16.55
N GLY A 293 10.05 -12.79 15.61
CA GLY A 293 8.82 -12.49 14.90
C GLY A 293 8.35 -13.67 14.05
N ALA A 294 9.26 -14.35 13.36
CA ALA A 294 8.93 -15.56 12.60
C ALA A 294 8.37 -16.68 13.50
N LYS A 295 8.95 -16.91 14.69
CA LYS A 295 8.42 -17.85 15.69
C LYS A 295 7.02 -17.45 16.14
N LEU A 296 6.83 -16.18 16.46
CA LEU A 296 5.53 -15.66 16.90
C LEU A 296 4.44 -15.88 15.83
N ILE A 297 4.71 -15.58 14.56
CA ILE A 297 3.78 -15.86 13.46
C ILE A 297 3.46 -17.35 13.36
N TRP A 298 4.46 -18.20 13.53
CA TRP A 298 4.29 -19.66 13.41
C TRP A 298 3.41 -20.24 14.53
N GLU A 299 3.43 -19.62 15.72
CA GLU A 299 2.65 -20.05 16.88
C GLU A 299 1.21 -19.51 16.90
N LEU A 300 0.96 -18.38 16.24
CA LEU A 300 -0.36 -17.74 16.22
C LEU A 300 -1.33 -18.47 15.28
N GLN A 301 -2.27 -19.22 15.85
CA GLN A 301 -3.29 -19.96 15.10
C GLN A 301 -4.11 -19.05 14.17
N GLU A 302 -4.38 -17.82 14.59
CA GLU A 302 -5.15 -16.86 13.79
C GLU A 302 -4.43 -16.44 12.50
N LEU A 303 -3.12 -16.69 12.41
CA LEU A 303 -2.25 -16.35 11.28
C LEU A 303 -1.78 -17.56 10.49
N GLN A 304 -2.21 -18.78 10.85
CA GLN A 304 -1.70 -20.02 10.26
C GLN A 304 -1.85 -20.05 8.72
N LYS A 305 -2.94 -19.47 8.19
CA LYS A 305 -3.15 -19.33 6.73
C LYS A 305 -2.04 -18.52 6.05
N PHE A 306 -1.58 -17.45 6.69
CA PHE A 306 -0.62 -16.50 6.13
C PHE A 306 0.82 -16.76 6.57
N ALA A 307 1.03 -17.64 7.56
CA ALA A 307 2.33 -17.90 8.16
C ALA A 307 3.46 -18.17 7.16
N PRO A 308 3.27 -18.97 6.08
CA PRO A 308 4.33 -19.22 5.10
C PRO A 308 4.84 -17.93 4.42
N SER A 309 3.95 -17.00 4.09
CA SER A 309 4.29 -15.72 3.48
C SER A 309 4.82 -14.73 4.52
N LEU A 310 4.16 -14.61 5.66
CA LEU A 310 4.52 -13.65 6.72
C LEU A 310 5.90 -13.93 7.34
N VAL A 311 6.25 -15.21 7.55
CA VAL A 311 7.58 -15.61 8.03
C VAL A 311 8.67 -15.13 7.07
N LYS A 312 8.46 -15.27 5.76
CA LYS A 312 9.43 -14.80 4.75
C LYS A 312 9.57 -13.29 4.77
N ILE A 313 8.45 -12.57 4.85
CA ILE A 313 8.45 -11.11 4.94
C ILE A 313 9.25 -10.67 6.18
N ILE A 314 8.92 -11.19 7.36
CA ILE A 314 9.57 -10.81 8.63
C ILE A 314 11.06 -11.19 8.60
N LEU A 315 11.42 -12.37 8.10
CA LEU A 315 12.83 -12.77 8.07
C LEU A 315 13.68 -11.89 7.16
N PHE A 316 13.12 -11.25 6.13
CA PHE A 316 13.93 -10.56 5.12
C PHE A 316 13.67 -9.05 5.01
N HIS A 317 12.70 -8.50 5.75
CA HIS A 317 12.31 -7.09 5.63
C HIS A 317 13.46 -6.09 5.88
N SER A 318 14.43 -6.43 6.74
CA SER A 318 15.54 -5.56 7.13
C SER A 318 16.75 -5.59 6.17
N ASP A 319 16.84 -6.57 5.27
CA ASP A 319 18.05 -6.87 4.47
C ASP A 319 17.89 -6.56 2.96
N ILE A 320 17.11 -5.55 2.60
CA ILE A 320 16.74 -5.24 1.21
C ILE A 320 17.92 -5.06 0.24
N ILE A 321 19.07 -4.52 0.69
CA ILE A 321 20.28 -4.45 -0.16
C ILE A 321 20.77 -5.84 -0.53
N ARG A 322 20.81 -6.76 0.45
CA ARG A 322 21.29 -8.12 0.19
C ARG A 322 20.32 -8.84 -0.72
N LEU A 323 19.02 -8.71 -0.51
CA LEU A 323 18.00 -9.26 -1.41
C LEU A 323 18.07 -8.73 -2.85
N SER A 324 18.54 -7.49 -3.04
CA SER A 324 18.68 -6.92 -4.39
C SER A 324 19.77 -7.60 -5.23
N ASP A 325 20.68 -8.35 -4.60
CA ASP A 325 21.84 -8.97 -5.26
C ASP A 325 22.04 -10.46 -4.92
N ARG A 326 21.25 -11.01 -3.99
CA ARG A 326 21.44 -12.37 -3.48
C ARG A 326 20.10 -13.08 -3.35
N TYR A 327 20.14 -14.39 -3.54
CA TYR A 327 19.04 -15.30 -3.27
C TYR A 327 18.90 -15.51 -1.78
N GLY A 328 17.74 -15.18 -1.23
CA GLY A 328 17.39 -15.46 0.15
C GLY A 328 16.99 -16.93 0.32
N VAL A 329 17.47 -17.56 1.38
CA VAL A 329 17.09 -18.93 1.77
C VAL A 329 16.53 -18.89 3.18
N VAL A 330 15.31 -19.39 3.33
CA VAL A 330 14.66 -19.62 4.61
C VAL A 330 14.95 -21.05 5.01
N LYS A 331 15.51 -21.24 6.20
CA LYS A 331 15.65 -22.54 6.82
C LYS A 331 14.78 -22.61 8.07
N VAL A 332 13.87 -23.56 8.08
CA VAL A 332 13.11 -23.99 9.26
C VAL A 332 13.83 -25.21 9.81
N ILE A 333 14.54 -25.04 10.91
CA ILE A 333 15.17 -26.15 11.63
C ILE A 333 14.09 -26.72 12.55
N GLU A 334 13.51 -27.85 12.14
CA GLU A 334 12.64 -28.65 12.99
C GLU A 334 13.52 -29.63 13.75
N ALA A 335 13.68 -29.43 15.06
CA ALA A 335 14.16 -30.52 15.89
C ALA A 335 13.06 -31.60 15.90
N PRO A 336 13.35 -32.84 15.47
CA PRO A 336 12.32 -33.88 15.28
C PRO A 336 11.61 -34.32 16.57
N ASP A 337 12.10 -33.92 17.75
CA ASP A 337 11.67 -34.49 19.04
C ASP A 337 11.13 -33.45 20.05
N ASP A 338 11.02 -32.16 19.70
CA ASP A 338 10.58 -31.11 20.66
C ASP A 338 9.95 -29.88 19.96
N PRO A 339 8.62 -29.65 20.12
CA PRO A 339 7.91 -28.50 19.57
C PRO A 339 8.38 -27.12 20.10
N GLU A 340 9.09 -27.04 21.23
CA GLU A 340 9.69 -25.78 21.72
C GLU A 340 10.95 -25.38 20.93
N ARG A 341 11.38 -26.18 19.94
CA ARG A 341 12.68 -26.02 19.24
C ARG A 341 12.60 -25.65 17.77
N ILE A 342 11.48 -25.11 17.28
CA ILE A 342 11.43 -24.54 15.91
C ILE A 342 12.36 -23.32 15.86
N SER A 343 13.38 -23.37 15.00
CA SER A 343 14.31 -22.26 14.80
C SER A 343 14.34 -21.85 13.33
N PHE A 344 14.26 -20.55 13.09
CA PHE A 344 14.38 -19.99 11.75
C PHE A 344 15.81 -19.49 11.53
N LYS A 345 16.37 -19.77 10.35
CA LYS A 345 17.59 -19.12 9.87
C LYS A 345 17.35 -18.53 8.50
N ARG A 346 17.89 -17.34 8.28
CA ARG A 346 17.96 -16.67 6.98
C ARG A 346 19.38 -16.72 6.46
N GLU A 347 19.56 -17.07 5.20
CA GLU A 347 20.86 -17.10 4.54
C GLU A 347 20.77 -16.43 3.16
N PHE A 348 21.92 -15.98 2.65
CA PHE A 348 22.01 -15.30 1.37
C PHE A 348 23.09 -15.93 0.50
N PHE A 349 22.72 -16.27 -0.73
CA PHE A 349 23.61 -16.89 -1.71
C PHE A 349 23.70 -16.03 -2.97
N HIS A 350 24.85 -16.07 -3.66
CA HIS A 350 25.06 -15.23 -4.85
C HIS A 350 24.29 -15.76 -6.05
N THR A 351 24.11 -17.09 -6.14
CA THR A 351 23.36 -17.75 -7.21
C THR A 351 22.30 -18.68 -6.63
N GLY A 352 21.27 -18.98 -7.43
CA GLY A 352 20.29 -20.00 -7.09
C GLY A 352 20.92 -21.40 -7.02
N GLU A 353 21.91 -21.69 -7.86
CA GLU A 353 22.65 -22.95 -7.84
C GLU A 353 23.41 -23.15 -6.52
N ASP A 354 24.08 -22.10 -6.02
CA ASP A 354 24.75 -22.13 -4.71
C ASP A 354 23.75 -22.37 -3.58
N ALA A 355 22.57 -21.74 -3.65
CA ALA A 355 21.49 -21.91 -2.68
C ALA A 355 20.95 -23.34 -2.68
N HIS A 356 20.69 -23.92 -3.86
CA HIS A 356 20.25 -25.30 -4.02
C HIS A 356 21.29 -26.28 -3.49
N THR A 357 22.55 -26.11 -3.90
CA THR A 357 23.67 -26.94 -3.45
C THR A 357 23.81 -26.90 -1.93
N ALA A 358 23.69 -25.71 -1.33
CA ALA A 358 23.77 -25.54 0.12
C ALA A 358 22.61 -26.19 0.87
N ILE A 359 21.42 -26.28 0.27
CA ILE A 359 20.27 -27.01 0.84
C ILE A 359 20.52 -28.52 0.77
N GLU A 360 20.95 -29.04 -0.40
CA GLU A 360 21.17 -30.47 -0.63
C GLU A 360 22.32 -31.06 0.22
N MET A 361 23.42 -30.31 0.39
CA MET A 361 24.61 -30.81 1.07
C MET A 361 24.53 -30.76 2.61
N ARG A 362 23.45 -30.21 3.17
CA ARG A 362 23.37 -30.01 4.64
C ARG A 362 22.82 -31.23 5.36
N PRO A 363 23.53 -31.75 6.38
CA PRO A 363 23.00 -32.84 7.21
C PRO A 363 21.99 -32.34 8.25
N GLY A 364 21.01 -33.18 8.59
CA GLY A 364 20.04 -32.99 9.68
C GLY A 364 18.59 -32.86 9.22
N ASN A 365 17.65 -32.88 10.17
CA ASN A 365 16.24 -32.64 9.90
C ASN A 365 16.00 -31.12 9.86
N PHE A 366 15.67 -30.61 8.68
CA PHE A 366 15.25 -29.23 8.48
C PHE A 366 14.44 -29.14 7.19
N MET A 367 13.53 -28.18 7.15
CA MET A 367 12.87 -27.75 5.92
C MET A 367 13.57 -26.47 5.45
N ALA A 368 13.96 -26.40 4.18
CA ALA A 368 14.53 -25.17 3.61
C ALA A 368 13.81 -24.81 2.31
N SER A 369 13.63 -23.52 2.08
CA SER A 369 13.05 -22.98 0.85
C SER A 369 13.85 -21.76 0.38
N ILE A 370 14.08 -21.70 -0.93
CA ILE A 370 14.66 -20.54 -1.60
C ILE A 370 13.53 -19.56 -1.88
N LEU A 371 13.75 -18.26 -1.66
CA LEU A 371 12.79 -17.24 -2.04
C LEU A 371 12.61 -17.22 -3.56
N LEU A 372 11.38 -17.44 -4.01
CA LEU A 372 11.01 -17.37 -5.42
C LEU A 372 10.52 -15.96 -5.79
N ALA A 373 10.27 -15.73 -7.09
CA ALA A 373 9.75 -14.44 -7.58
C ALA A 373 8.46 -14.01 -6.87
N GLU A 374 7.57 -14.95 -6.58
CA GLU A 374 6.37 -14.73 -5.77
C GLU A 374 6.69 -14.21 -4.37
N ASP A 375 7.62 -14.86 -3.66
CA ASP A 375 7.99 -14.43 -2.31
C ASP A 375 8.56 -13.00 -2.35
N LEU A 376 9.37 -12.71 -3.37
CA LEU A 376 9.95 -11.38 -3.56
C LEU A 376 8.90 -10.31 -3.88
N ARG A 377 7.80 -10.63 -4.58
CA ARG A 377 6.68 -9.69 -4.78
C ARG A 377 6.04 -9.27 -3.45
N LYS A 378 6.15 -10.09 -2.41
CA LYS A 378 5.60 -9.81 -1.08
C LYS A 378 6.64 -9.18 -0.15
N VAL A 379 7.86 -9.70 -0.16
CA VAL A 379 8.95 -9.25 0.71
C VAL A 379 9.51 -7.88 0.30
N VAL A 380 9.81 -7.67 -0.99
CA VAL A 380 10.44 -6.44 -1.49
C VAL A 380 9.66 -5.17 -1.16
N PRO A 381 8.33 -5.07 -1.38
CA PRO A 381 7.60 -3.85 -1.04
C PRO A 381 7.63 -3.54 0.46
N VAL A 382 7.52 -4.54 1.33
CA VAL A 382 7.60 -4.34 2.78
C VAL A 382 8.99 -3.87 3.19
N ALA A 383 10.03 -4.54 2.72
CA ALA A 383 11.43 -4.16 2.97
C ALA A 383 11.77 -2.74 2.47
N LEU A 384 11.25 -2.36 1.30
CA LEU A 384 11.42 -1.02 0.75
C LEU A 384 10.67 0.03 1.56
N ALA A 385 9.41 -0.26 1.92
CA ALA A 385 8.59 0.64 2.71
C ALA A 385 9.21 0.87 4.08
N GLU A 386 9.65 -0.20 4.75
CA GLU A 386 10.30 -0.13 6.06
C GLU A 386 11.54 0.75 6.02
N ARG A 387 12.48 0.42 5.12
CA ARG A 387 13.68 1.23 4.96
C ARG A 387 13.38 2.70 4.61
N TYR A 388 12.40 2.94 3.75
CA TYR A 388 12.02 4.29 3.36
C TYR A 388 11.45 5.08 4.55
N ILE A 389 10.53 4.49 5.30
CA ILE A 389 9.87 5.12 6.42
C ILE A 389 10.86 5.36 7.56
N THR A 390 11.65 4.35 7.94
CA THR A 390 12.62 4.47 9.02
C THR A 390 13.69 5.52 8.74
N GLN A 391 14.20 5.60 7.50
CA GLN A 391 15.21 6.62 7.15
C GLN A 391 14.62 8.04 6.98
N THR A 392 13.32 8.18 6.71
CA THR A 392 12.67 9.49 6.52
C THR A 392 11.94 10.02 7.74
N GLN A 393 11.55 9.15 8.69
CA GLN A 393 10.74 9.51 9.86
C GLN A 393 11.48 9.34 11.20
N ASP A 394 12.65 8.68 11.23
CA ASP A 394 13.40 8.39 12.46
C ASP A 394 14.83 8.99 12.45
N ILE A 395 15.73 8.46 13.29
CA ILE A 395 17.08 8.91 13.69
C ILE A 395 17.92 9.58 12.58
N ASP A 396 17.85 9.12 11.33
CA ASP A 396 18.72 9.59 10.24
C ASP A 396 18.28 10.92 9.62
N ASN A 397 17.00 11.30 9.73
CA ASN A 397 16.42 12.52 9.14
C ASN A 397 16.80 12.76 7.67
N LYS A 398 16.97 11.69 6.88
CA LYS A 398 17.28 11.81 5.46
C LYS A 398 16.07 12.33 4.70
N SER A 399 16.32 13.19 3.72
CA SER A 399 15.29 13.58 2.78
C SER A 399 14.85 12.37 1.93
N ARG A 400 13.59 12.36 1.50
CA ARG A 400 13.04 11.32 0.60
C ARG A 400 13.93 11.10 -0.64
N ARG A 401 14.51 12.19 -1.17
CA ARG A 401 15.43 12.16 -2.31
C ARG A 401 16.73 11.43 -1.99
N GLU A 402 17.31 11.63 -0.80
CA GLU A 402 18.53 10.92 -0.39
C GLU A 402 18.28 9.43 -0.26
N VAL A 403 17.18 9.04 0.38
CA VAL A 403 16.82 7.63 0.55
C VAL A 403 16.60 6.92 -0.79
N ILE A 404 15.83 7.55 -1.70
CA ILE A 404 15.60 6.98 -3.05
C ILE A 404 16.90 6.92 -3.85
N ASN A 405 17.77 7.93 -3.77
CA ASN A 405 19.07 7.89 -4.44
C ASN A 405 19.99 6.79 -3.88
N ASP A 406 19.95 6.53 -2.56
CA ASP A 406 20.71 5.44 -1.95
C ASP A 406 20.19 4.08 -2.43
N LEU A 407 18.87 3.87 -2.45
CA LEU A 407 18.25 2.64 -2.96
C LEU A 407 18.53 2.40 -4.45
N ALA A 408 18.50 3.45 -5.26
CA ALA A 408 18.77 3.38 -6.71
C ALA A 408 20.16 2.83 -7.05
N ARG A 409 21.16 2.98 -6.17
CA ARG A 409 22.52 2.44 -6.39
C ARG A 409 22.56 0.93 -6.47
N TYR A 410 21.61 0.26 -5.82
CA TYR A 410 21.53 -1.19 -5.76
C TYR A 410 20.66 -1.79 -6.88
N VAL A 411 20.08 -0.96 -7.75
CA VAL A 411 19.26 -1.44 -8.86
C VAL A 411 20.13 -2.09 -9.94
N LYS A 412 19.99 -3.42 -10.06
CA LYS A 412 20.59 -4.26 -11.10
C LYS A 412 19.59 -4.81 -12.12
N GLY A 413 18.29 -4.62 -11.90
CA GLY A 413 17.21 -5.13 -12.76
C GLY A 413 16.15 -5.88 -11.95
N GLY A 414 15.33 -6.68 -12.65
CA GLY A 414 14.33 -7.58 -12.05
C GLY A 414 13.25 -6.88 -11.20
N LEU A 415 12.64 -7.65 -10.30
CA LEU A 415 11.56 -7.17 -9.41
C LEU A 415 12.00 -5.98 -8.56
N PHE A 416 13.21 -5.99 -8.01
CA PHE A 416 13.73 -4.88 -7.21
C PHE A 416 13.71 -3.55 -8.00
N SER A 417 14.14 -3.57 -9.27
CA SER A 417 14.05 -2.41 -10.15
C SER A 417 12.61 -1.92 -10.29
N ARG A 418 11.65 -2.82 -10.54
CA ARG A 418 10.23 -2.47 -10.71
C ARG A 418 9.69 -1.76 -9.46
N TYR A 419 9.93 -2.30 -8.26
CA TYR A 419 9.47 -1.66 -7.03
C TYR A 419 10.16 -0.32 -6.74
N VAL A 420 11.46 -0.17 -7.05
CA VAL A 420 12.12 1.14 -6.91
C VAL A 420 11.55 2.16 -7.92
N VAL A 421 11.21 1.73 -9.14
CA VAL A 421 10.49 2.56 -10.12
C VAL A 421 9.13 2.98 -9.57
N ALA A 422 8.35 2.08 -8.97
CA ALA A 422 7.08 2.42 -8.34
C ALA A 422 7.27 3.40 -7.17
N LEU A 423 8.25 3.16 -6.30
CA LEU A 423 8.62 4.06 -5.20
C LEU A 423 8.94 5.48 -5.68
N CYS A 424 9.66 5.60 -6.80
CA CYS A 424 9.98 6.90 -7.41
C CYS A 424 8.73 7.66 -7.85
N ASN A 425 7.72 6.94 -8.37
CA ASN A 425 6.49 7.50 -8.92
C ASN A 425 5.39 7.71 -7.86
N ALA A 426 5.41 6.97 -6.75
CA ALA A 426 4.46 7.09 -5.64
C ALA A 426 4.57 8.42 -4.87
N GLN A 427 5.62 9.18 -5.13
CA GLN A 427 5.87 10.45 -4.46
C GLN A 427 4.96 11.55 -5.01
N VAL A 428 4.51 12.47 -4.14
CA VAL A 428 3.74 13.66 -4.54
C VAL A 428 4.44 14.43 -5.67
N GLU A 429 5.76 14.58 -5.57
CA GLU A 429 6.61 14.98 -6.69
C GLU A 429 7.47 13.79 -7.07
N VAL A 430 7.36 13.31 -8.30
CA VAL A 430 8.16 12.17 -8.78
C VAL A 430 9.65 12.45 -8.58
N ILE A 431 10.34 11.50 -7.96
CA ILE A 431 11.78 11.58 -7.69
C ILE A 431 12.47 10.69 -8.71
N ALA A 432 13.12 11.29 -9.69
CA ALA A 432 13.98 10.56 -10.63
C ALA A 432 15.42 10.58 -10.08
N PRO A 433 15.97 9.51 -9.49
CA PRO A 433 17.37 9.45 -9.02
C PRO A 433 18.38 9.35 -10.17
N ARG A 434 19.69 9.43 -9.87
CA ARG A 434 20.75 9.14 -10.86
C ARG A 434 20.48 7.79 -11.54
N ARG A 435 20.73 7.69 -12.85
CA ARG A 435 20.44 6.51 -13.72
C ARG A 435 18.95 6.25 -14.00
N ALA A 436 18.02 7.00 -13.41
CA ALA A 436 16.61 6.82 -13.73
C ALA A 436 16.36 7.14 -15.21
N TYR A 437 15.64 6.23 -15.86
CA TYR A 437 15.08 6.44 -17.18
C TYR A 437 13.70 7.08 -17.02
N VAL A 438 13.46 8.19 -17.71
CA VAL A 438 12.32 9.07 -17.47
C VAL A 438 11.59 9.33 -18.78
N LYS A 439 10.28 9.08 -18.78
CA LYS A 439 9.38 9.60 -19.81
C LYS A 439 8.89 10.99 -19.41
N LEU A 440 8.95 11.91 -20.37
CA LEU A 440 8.56 13.31 -20.21
C LEU A 440 7.37 13.62 -21.09
N ASN A 441 6.39 14.28 -20.49
CA ASN A 441 5.17 14.72 -21.15
C ASN A 441 4.87 16.19 -20.79
N GLY A 442 4.71 17.07 -21.78
CA GLY A 442 4.39 18.48 -21.57
C GLY A 442 5.08 19.43 -22.56
N ARG A 443 5.50 20.60 -22.08
CA ARG A 443 6.08 21.68 -22.88
C ARG A 443 7.37 22.24 -22.30
N VAL A 444 8.37 22.42 -23.15
CA VAL A 444 9.64 23.07 -22.81
C VAL A 444 9.87 24.26 -23.72
N THR A 445 10.42 25.34 -23.18
CA THR A 445 10.91 26.45 -24.01
C THR A 445 12.39 26.24 -24.26
N VAL A 446 12.76 26.11 -25.53
CA VAL A 446 14.13 25.98 -26.03
C VAL A 446 14.49 27.19 -26.87
N THR A 447 15.78 27.49 -27.00
CA THR A 447 16.24 28.56 -27.89
C THR A 447 16.73 27.89 -29.17
N VAL A 448 16.29 28.32 -30.34
CA VAL A 448 16.78 27.78 -31.61
C VAL A 448 17.58 28.86 -32.30
N ASP A 449 18.81 28.52 -32.70
CA ASP A 449 19.62 29.38 -33.56
C ASP A 449 19.13 29.23 -34.99
N ASP A 450 18.34 30.19 -35.45
CA ASP A 450 17.99 30.30 -36.87
C ASP A 450 19.10 31.08 -37.58
N LYS A 451 19.71 30.43 -38.58
CA LYS A 451 20.81 31.02 -39.37
C LYS A 451 20.43 32.33 -40.08
N ARG A 452 19.13 32.66 -40.15
CA ARG A 452 18.63 33.89 -40.78
C ARG A 452 18.21 35.00 -39.80
N ASP A 453 17.63 34.66 -38.64
CA ASP A 453 16.97 35.64 -37.75
C ASP A 453 17.55 35.70 -36.30
N GLY A 454 18.64 34.98 -36.03
CA GLY A 454 19.27 34.93 -34.71
C GLY A 454 18.56 34.00 -33.71
N ARG A 455 18.87 34.13 -32.42
CA ARG A 455 18.35 33.28 -31.33
C ARG A 455 16.86 33.55 -31.12
N ARG A 456 16.00 32.55 -31.38
CA ARG A 456 14.55 32.63 -31.15
C ARG A 456 14.11 31.61 -30.10
N ALA A 457 13.31 32.03 -29.12
CA ALA A 457 12.66 31.11 -28.20
C ALA A 457 11.53 30.35 -28.92
N GLN A 458 11.60 29.01 -28.91
CA GLN A 458 10.58 28.12 -29.45
C GLN A 458 10.01 27.25 -28.33
N ARG A 459 8.69 27.08 -28.33
CA ARG A 459 8.02 26.10 -27.48
C ARG A 459 8.07 24.74 -28.18
N LEU A 460 8.64 23.76 -27.50
CA LEU A 460 8.71 22.36 -27.91
C LEU A 460 7.68 21.58 -27.10
N ASP A 461 6.74 20.92 -27.78
CA ASP A 461 5.89 19.90 -27.19
C ASP A 461 6.73 18.62 -27.04
N VAL A 462 6.79 18.12 -25.81
CA VAL A 462 7.60 16.99 -25.39
C VAL A 462 6.60 15.90 -25.01
N THR A 463 6.22 15.05 -25.95
CA THR A 463 5.28 13.94 -25.72
C THR A 463 6.03 12.62 -25.83
N ASP A 464 6.07 11.86 -24.75
CA ASP A 464 6.83 10.63 -24.55
C ASP A 464 8.32 10.76 -24.94
N PHE A 465 8.91 11.92 -24.66
CA PHE A 465 10.36 12.02 -24.77
C PHE A 465 11.00 11.16 -23.69
N GLU A 466 12.04 10.42 -24.08
CA GLU A 466 12.77 9.59 -23.15
C GLU A 466 14.09 10.26 -22.82
N ALA A 467 14.30 10.50 -21.55
CA ALA A 467 15.46 11.17 -21.01
C ALA A 467 16.03 10.36 -19.86
N ALA A 468 17.29 10.60 -19.57
CA ALA A 468 17.98 9.95 -18.47
C ALA A 468 18.42 10.95 -17.43
N SER A 469 18.20 10.57 -16.19
CA SER A 469 18.54 11.38 -15.05
C SER A 469 20.03 11.30 -14.73
N ILE A 470 20.65 12.47 -14.69
CA ILE A 470 22.00 12.69 -14.18
C ILE A 470 21.92 13.23 -12.74
N HIS A 471 23.04 13.30 -12.04
CA HIS A 471 23.15 13.64 -10.62
C HIS A 471 22.29 14.86 -10.16
N HIS A 472 21.69 14.75 -8.95
CA HIS A 472 20.79 15.77 -8.38
C HIS A 472 21.41 16.63 -7.28
N GLY A 473 22.32 16.07 -6.49
CA GLY A 473 22.89 16.75 -5.31
C GLY A 473 21.82 17.46 -4.46
N LYS A 474 22.09 18.70 -4.05
CA LYS A 474 21.15 19.60 -3.38
C LYS A 474 20.50 20.63 -4.32
N ASP A 475 20.46 20.36 -5.64
CA ASP A 475 20.01 21.36 -6.61
C ASP A 475 18.50 21.66 -6.48
N ARG A 476 18.16 22.94 -6.55
CA ARG A 476 16.78 23.44 -6.62
C ARG A 476 16.07 23.03 -7.91
N ASN A 477 16.83 22.79 -8.98
CA ASN A 477 16.32 22.49 -10.32
C ASN A 477 16.21 20.99 -10.64
N SER A 478 16.45 20.11 -9.67
CA SER A 478 16.29 18.66 -9.86
C SER A 478 14.83 18.26 -10.20
N PRO A 479 14.62 17.23 -11.06
CA PRO A 479 15.65 16.40 -11.66
C PRO A 479 16.36 17.01 -12.88
N HIS A 480 17.65 16.72 -13.02
CA HIS A 480 18.47 17.05 -14.21
C HIS A 480 18.49 15.90 -15.18
N LEU A 481 18.06 16.12 -16.42
CA LEU A 481 17.93 15.08 -17.42
C LEU A 481 18.71 15.41 -18.70
N ILE A 482 19.18 14.37 -19.38
CA ILE A 482 19.70 14.43 -20.75
C ILE A 482 18.71 13.67 -21.64
N SER A 483 18.17 14.31 -22.68
CA SER A 483 17.32 13.59 -23.65
C SER A 483 18.12 12.51 -24.37
N LEU A 484 17.52 11.33 -24.53
CA LEU A 484 18.15 10.20 -25.21
C LEU A 484 17.39 9.81 -26.47
N PHE A 485 16.06 9.87 -26.42
CA PHE A 485 15.20 9.58 -27.56
C PHE A 485 14.11 10.64 -27.71
N ILE A 486 13.76 10.90 -28.95
CA ILE A 486 12.80 11.90 -29.38
C ILE A 486 11.71 11.18 -30.17
N ARG A 487 10.45 11.53 -29.92
CA ARG A 487 9.32 10.98 -30.67
C ARG A 487 9.13 11.72 -31.98
N ARG A 488 9.06 10.99 -33.08
CA ARG A 488 8.72 11.53 -34.40
C ARG A 488 7.21 11.81 -34.50
N PRO A 489 6.79 12.68 -35.44
CA PRO A 489 5.37 12.93 -35.72
C PRO A 489 4.57 11.67 -36.12
N ASP A 490 5.24 10.65 -36.66
CA ASP A 490 4.65 9.35 -37.03
C ASP A 490 4.50 8.38 -35.83
N GLY A 491 4.90 8.81 -34.63
CA GLY A 491 4.83 8.02 -33.40
C GLY A 491 6.05 7.12 -33.16
N SER A 492 6.98 6.99 -34.11
CA SER A 492 8.22 6.21 -33.94
C SER A 492 9.25 6.93 -33.07
N ARG A 493 10.17 6.17 -32.48
CA ARG A 493 11.26 6.71 -31.63
C ARG A 493 12.53 6.88 -32.44
N ASP A 494 13.18 8.03 -32.27
CA ASP A 494 14.49 8.32 -32.82
C ASP A 494 15.51 8.57 -31.73
N LYS A 495 16.74 8.08 -31.94
CA LYS A 495 17.84 8.43 -31.06
C LYS A 495 18.18 9.91 -31.23
N ALA A 496 18.25 10.65 -30.13
CA ALA A 496 18.69 12.03 -30.16
C ALA A 496 20.15 12.11 -30.63
N GLU A 497 20.42 13.03 -31.55
CA GLU A 497 21.75 13.28 -32.09
C GLU A 497 22.70 13.69 -30.96
N TYR A 498 23.88 13.06 -30.93
CA TYR A 498 24.85 13.30 -29.87
C TYR A 498 25.35 14.74 -29.91
N VAL A 499 25.36 15.39 -28.74
CA VAL A 499 25.97 16.71 -28.52
C VAL A 499 26.99 16.55 -27.40
N GLY A 500 28.23 17.00 -27.62
CA GLY A 500 29.30 16.87 -26.64
C GLY A 500 29.00 17.61 -25.34
N PRO A 501 29.36 17.06 -24.16
CA PRO A 501 29.17 17.76 -22.87
C PRO A 501 29.84 19.14 -22.82
N GLN A 502 30.96 19.34 -23.54
CA GLN A 502 31.66 20.62 -23.54
C GLN A 502 30.98 21.70 -24.40
N GLU A 503 30.02 21.32 -25.23
CA GLU A 503 29.37 22.24 -26.16
C GLU A 503 28.35 23.13 -25.43
N PRO A 504 28.46 24.48 -25.53
CA PRO A 504 27.52 25.39 -24.88
C PRO A 504 26.06 25.18 -25.29
N GLY A 505 25.84 24.77 -26.55
CA GLY A 505 24.50 24.54 -27.11
C GLY A 505 23.67 23.56 -26.28
N LEU A 506 24.28 22.49 -25.77
CA LEU A 506 23.60 21.51 -24.92
C LEU A 506 22.96 22.14 -23.68
N TRP A 507 23.72 22.98 -22.98
CA TRP A 507 23.34 23.56 -21.68
C TRP A 507 22.52 24.83 -21.83
N GLU A 508 22.83 25.64 -22.83
CA GLU A 508 22.06 26.84 -23.20
C GLU A 508 20.73 26.47 -23.88
N ARG A 509 20.54 25.19 -24.24
CA ARG A 509 19.39 24.68 -25.01
C ARG A 509 19.26 25.44 -26.33
N VAL A 510 20.41 25.65 -26.98
CA VAL A 510 20.59 26.22 -28.33
C VAL A 510 20.90 25.06 -29.27
N THR A 511 19.97 24.12 -29.37
CA THR A 511 20.13 22.85 -30.09
C THR A 511 18.88 22.58 -30.91
N SER A 512 19.03 21.90 -32.04
CA SER A 512 17.88 21.51 -32.85
C SER A 512 16.98 20.53 -32.08
N THR A 513 15.71 20.40 -32.47
CA THR A 513 14.76 19.47 -31.81
C THR A 513 15.12 17.99 -31.99
N LYS A 514 16.21 17.69 -32.72
CA LYS A 514 16.73 16.34 -33.00
C LYS A 514 17.94 16.00 -32.14
N GLU A 515 18.57 16.98 -31.51
CA GLU A 515 19.78 16.85 -30.72
C GLU A 515 19.49 16.51 -29.25
N ARG A 516 20.50 15.99 -28.57
CA ARG A 516 20.48 15.87 -27.11
C ARG A 516 20.34 17.23 -26.46
N MET A 517 19.52 17.28 -25.42
CA MET A 517 19.20 18.47 -24.66
C MET A 517 19.37 18.21 -23.17
N TYR A 518 19.92 19.19 -22.47
CA TYR A 518 19.90 19.24 -21.02
C TYR A 518 18.61 19.89 -20.50
N LEU A 519 17.93 19.20 -19.59
CA LEU A 519 16.63 19.59 -19.04
C LEU A 519 16.69 19.65 -17.50
N PRO A 520 16.82 20.86 -16.92
CA PRO A 520 16.68 21.07 -15.48
C PRO A 520 15.18 21.14 -15.12
N VAL A 521 14.55 19.97 -14.97
CA VAL A 521 13.08 19.82 -14.92
C VAL A 521 12.45 20.59 -13.76
N GLY A 522 13.20 20.86 -12.68
CA GLY A 522 12.75 21.71 -11.58
C GLY A 522 12.30 23.11 -12.01
N ARG A 523 12.82 23.64 -13.12
CA ARG A 523 12.39 24.94 -13.70
C ARG A 523 11.09 24.86 -14.49
N PHE A 524 10.63 23.65 -14.79
CA PHE A 524 9.51 23.36 -15.68
C PHE A 524 8.41 22.54 -15.01
N ARG A 525 8.40 22.43 -13.68
CA ARG A 525 7.45 21.56 -12.93
C ARG A 525 5.97 21.82 -13.25
N ASN A 526 5.64 23.05 -13.66
CA ASN A 526 4.26 23.41 -14.03
C ASN A 526 3.90 23.04 -15.48
N ASN A 527 4.90 22.75 -16.31
CA ASN A 527 4.76 22.52 -17.75
C ASN A 527 5.21 21.12 -18.18
N LEU A 528 5.91 20.38 -17.30
CA LEU A 528 6.41 19.03 -17.55
C LEU A 528 5.91 18.09 -16.46
N SER A 529 5.26 17.02 -16.92
CA SER A 529 5.05 15.80 -16.16
C SER A 529 6.19 14.82 -16.46
N LEU A 530 6.55 14.04 -15.46
CA LEU A 530 7.68 13.12 -15.51
C LEU A 530 7.30 11.80 -14.86
N GLN A 531 7.70 10.71 -15.49
CA GLN A 531 7.45 9.36 -15.03
C GLN A 531 8.75 8.57 -15.11
N VAL A 532 9.18 7.99 -14.00
CA VAL A 532 10.29 7.04 -14.01
C VAL A 532 9.77 5.72 -14.58
N THR A 533 10.45 5.18 -15.58
CA THR A 533 10.06 3.95 -16.26
C THR A 533 11.09 2.83 -16.10
N GLY A 534 12.29 3.15 -15.65
CA GLY A 534 13.34 2.15 -15.45
C GLY A 534 14.64 2.76 -14.95
N PHE A 535 15.68 1.94 -14.99
CA PHE A 535 17.04 2.33 -14.61
C PHE A 535 18.02 1.88 -15.68
N ILE A 536 18.92 2.78 -16.07
CA ILE A 536 20.05 2.47 -16.93
C ILE A 536 21.05 1.66 -16.10
N SER A 537 21.70 0.63 -16.65
CA SER A 537 22.78 -0.09 -15.94
C SER A 537 24.00 0.82 -15.71
N GLU A 538 24.84 0.55 -14.70
CA GLU A 538 26.07 1.35 -14.52
C GLU A 538 26.95 1.33 -15.77
N ASP A 539 27.10 0.18 -16.43
CA ASP A 539 27.95 0.06 -17.62
C ASP A 539 27.46 0.94 -18.77
N VAL A 540 26.14 1.00 -18.99
CA VAL A 540 25.54 1.84 -20.04
C VAL A 540 25.57 3.30 -19.61
N TYR A 541 25.36 3.60 -18.33
CA TYR A 541 25.48 4.95 -17.79
C TYR A 541 26.89 5.51 -17.95
N GLY A 542 27.91 4.73 -17.60
CA GLY A 542 29.33 5.05 -17.77
C GLY A 542 29.64 5.48 -19.20
N LYS A 543 29.14 4.71 -20.17
CA LYS A 543 29.38 4.96 -21.61
C LYS A 543 28.61 6.15 -22.18
N ILE A 544 27.42 6.46 -21.66
CA ILE A 544 26.50 7.42 -22.31
C ILE A 544 26.36 8.73 -21.55
N LEU A 545 26.40 8.72 -20.22
CA LEU A 545 25.96 9.82 -19.35
C LEU A 545 27.01 10.31 -18.36
N GLU A 546 28.07 9.52 -18.10
CA GLU A 546 29.08 9.89 -17.10
C GLU A 546 29.79 11.22 -17.42
N GLU A 547 30.12 11.45 -18.69
CA GLU A 547 30.78 12.69 -19.11
C GLU A 547 29.86 13.92 -18.92
N TYR A 548 28.56 13.77 -19.18
CA TYR A 548 27.56 14.82 -18.93
C TYR A 548 27.43 15.12 -17.44
N GLU A 549 27.41 14.09 -16.59
CA GLU A 549 27.35 14.26 -15.15
C GLU A 549 28.61 14.97 -14.62
N ARG A 550 29.79 14.60 -15.11
CA ARG A 550 31.07 15.21 -14.71
C ARG A 550 31.09 16.69 -15.08
N GLU A 551 30.66 17.02 -16.28
CA GLU A 551 30.61 18.40 -16.77
C GLU A 551 29.56 19.25 -16.02
N LEU A 552 28.38 18.69 -15.73
CA LEU A 552 27.38 19.37 -14.90
C LEU A 552 27.96 19.71 -13.52
N LYS A 553 28.66 18.77 -12.88
CA LYS A 553 29.30 19.01 -11.57
C LYS A 553 30.34 20.13 -11.64
N LEU A 554 31.14 20.20 -12.70
CA LEU A 554 32.08 21.30 -12.91
C LEU A 554 31.33 22.63 -13.02
N ARG A 555 30.30 22.71 -13.86
CA ARG A 555 29.49 23.92 -14.08
C ARG A 555 28.72 24.39 -12.85
N MET A 556 28.41 23.50 -11.92
CA MET A 556 27.74 23.83 -10.66
C MET A 556 28.70 24.16 -9.52
N SER A 557 30.00 23.89 -9.68
CA SER A 557 31.03 24.18 -8.67
C SER A 557 31.63 25.59 -8.83
N TYR A 558 31.32 26.27 -9.94
CA TYR A 558 31.53 27.69 -10.17
C TYR A 558 30.21 28.44 -9.94
#